data_AF-A0A1N5WHV1-F1
#
_entry.id   AF-A0A1N5WHV1-F1
#
_cell.length_a   1.000
_cell.length_b   1.000
_cell.length_c   1.000
_cell.angle_alpha   90.00
_cell.angle_beta   90.00
_cell.angle_gamma   90.00
#
_symmetry.space_group_name_H-M   'P 1'
#
loop_
_entity.id
_entity.type
_entity.pdbx_description
1 polymer ?
#
loop_
_entity_poly.entity_id
_entity_poly.type
_entity_poly.pdbx_seq_one_letter_code
_entity_poly.pdbx_strand_id
1 'polypeptide(L)' 'MDYTTIQISRSTREKLNGLRAYKRMTYDELLNALMSLIPEGDDEGVYTEDFRASLLRGLLDVKEKKTHTVEEVKKQLGIQ' A
#
# COMPACT_ATOMS: atom_id res chain seq x y z
N MET A 1 0.07 -15.26 -21.12
CA MET A 1 0.43 -14.23 -20.14
C MET A 1 1.33 -13.27 -20.85
N ASP A 2 0.90 -12.02 -20.99
CA ASP A 2 1.77 -10.96 -21.50
C ASP A 2 2.59 -10.43 -20.31
N TYR A 3 3.90 -10.33 -20.48
CA TYR A 3 4.80 -9.94 -19.40
C TYR A 3 5.30 -8.54 -19.67
N THR A 4 5.16 -7.66 -18.66
CA THR A 4 5.75 -6.34 -18.68
C THR A 4 6.96 -6.27 -17.75
N THR A 5 7.83 -5.29 -18.00
CA THR A 5 9.01 -5.05 -17.16
C THR A 5 8.78 -3.82 -16.29
N ILE A 6 8.97 -3.97 -14.98
CA ILE A 6 9.05 -2.85 -14.05
C ILE A 6 10.50 -2.63 -13.62
N GLN A 7 10.89 -1.37 -13.43
CA GLN A 7 12.21 -1.02 -12.93
C GLN A 7 12.12 -0.81 -11.42
N ILE A 8 12.95 -1.53 -10.66
CA ILE A 8 13.06 -1.36 -9.21
C ILE A 8 14.53 -1.28 -8.82
N SER A 9 14.81 -0.60 -7.70
CA SER A 9 16.17 -0.56 -7.16
C SER A 9 16.65 -1.94 -6.73
N ARG A 10 17.97 -2.15 -6.74
CA ARG A 10 18.58 -3.40 -6.27
C ARG A 10 18.22 -3.70 -4.81
N SER A 11 18.18 -2.67 -3.95
CA SER A 11 17.84 -2.82 -2.54
C SER A 11 16.36 -3.19 -2.35
N THR A 12 15.45 -2.64 -3.16
CA THR A 12 14.03 -3.06 -3.17
C THR A 12 13.91 -4.53 -3.56
N ARG A 13 14.62 -4.96 -4.61
CA ARG A 13 14.62 -6.37 -5.05
C ARG A 13 15.11 -7.32 -3.96
N GLU A 14 16.16 -6.96 -3.23
CA GLU A 14 16.69 -7.75 -2.12
C GLU A 14 15.69 -7.86 -0.96
N LYS A 15 15.00 -6.76 -0.61
CA LYS A 15 13.91 -6.77 0.37
C LYS A 15 12.76 -7.69 -0.07
N LEU A 16 12.32 -7.60 -1.33
CA LEU A 16 11.30 -8.49 -1.88
C LEU A 16 11.74 -9.95 -1.84
N ASN A 17 13.00 -10.25 -2.14
CA ASN A 17 13.52 -11.62 -2.06
C ASN A 17 13.45 -12.19 -0.63
N GLY A 18 13.63 -11.36 0.39
CA GLY A 18 13.48 -11.73 1.80
C GLY A 18 12.03 -11.99 2.24
N LEU A 19 11.05 -11.53 1.47
CA LEU A 19 9.61 -11.73 1.77
C LEU A 19 9.03 -12.98 1.11
N ARG A 20 9.82 -13.73 0.34
CA ARG A 20 9.34 -14.95 -0.32
C ARG A 20 9.01 -16.03 0.71
N ALA A 21 7.76 -16.51 0.67
CA ALA A 21 7.30 -17.57 1.57
C ALA A 21 7.90 -18.95 1.23
N TYR A 22 8.32 -19.17 -0.02
CA TYR A 22 8.91 -20.44 -0.48
C TYR A 22 9.91 -20.22 -1.64
N LYS A 23 10.82 -21.19 -1.82
CA LYS A 23 12.00 -21.09 -2.71
C LYS A 23 11.68 -20.73 -4.17
N ARG A 24 10.51 -21.15 -4.68
CA ARG A 24 10.09 -20.97 -6.08
C ARG A 24 9.09 -19.83 -6.28
N MET A 25 8.75 -19.08 -5.23
CA MET A 25 7.82 -17.97 -5.34
C MET A 25 8.37 -16.91 -6.29
N THR A 26 7.59 -16.58 -7.32
CA THR A 26 7.91 -15.55 -8.30
C THR A 26 7.68 -14.16 -7.69
N TYR A 27 8.28 -13.14 -8.31
CA TYR A 27 7.98 -11.76 -7.90
C TYR A 27 6.53 -11.38 -8.22
N ASP A 28 5.95 -11.93 -9.28
CA ASP A 28 4.56 -11.70 -9.62
C ASP A 28 3.61 -12.25 -8.54
N GLU A 29 3.80 -13.49 -8.10
CA GLU A 29 3.04 -14.08 -6.98
C GLU A 29 3.21 -13.29 -5.69
N LEU A 30 4.44 -12.83 -5.40
CA LEU A 30 4.73 -12.03 -4.21
C LEU A 30 4.02 -10.67 -4.25
N LEU A 31 4.10 -9.97 -5.38
CA LEU A 31 3.46 -8.67 -5.54
C LEU A 31 1.94 -8.81 -5.47
N ASN A 32 1.35 -9.83 -6.10
CA ASN A 32 -0.08 -10.12 -5.99
C ASN A 32 -0.50 -10.46 -4.56
N ALA A 33 0.29 -11.27 -3.83
CA ALA A 33 0.03 -11.54 -2.42
C ALA A 33 0.06 -10.26 -1.58
N LEU A 34 1.03 -9.36 -1.80
CA LEU A 34 1.07 -8.06 -1.12
C LEU A 34 -0.12 -7.18 -1.47
N MET A 35 -0.55 -7.16 -2.74
CA MET A 35 -1.72 -6.39 -3.18
C MET A 35 -3.02 -6.91 -2.56
N SER A 36 -3.14 -8.22 -2.31
CA SER A 36 -4.32 -8.81 -1.66
C SER A 36 -4.50 -8.40 -0.18
N LEU A 37 -3.45 -7.85 0.45
CA LEU A 37 -3.55 -7.29 1.80
C LEU A 37 -4.26 -5.92 1.83
N ILE A 38 -4.36 -5.27 0.68
CA ILE A 38 -5.10 -4.00 0.55
C ILE A 38 -6.57 -4.36 0.35
N PRO A 39 -7.48 -3.93 1.24
CA PRO A 39 -8.90 -4.22 1.07
C PRO A 39 -9.41 -3.75 -0.30
N GLU A 40 -10.21 -4.59 -0.94
CA GLU A 40 -10.87 -4.25 -2.21
C GLU A 40 -12.17 -3.49 -2.00
N GLY A 41 -12.67 -3.45 -0.75
CA GLY A 41 -13.92 -2.83 -0.37
C GLY A 41 -14.23 -3.08 1.10
N ASP A 42 -15.36 -2.54 1.53
CA ASP A 42 -15.96 -2.73 2.85
C ASP A 42 -17.48 -2.89 2.72
N ASP A 43 -18.21 -2.74 3.83
CA ASP A 43 -19.68 -2.83 3.87
C ASP A 43 -20.37 -1.76 3.00
N GLU A 44 -19.65 -0.71 2.56
CA GLU A 44 -20.14 0.34 1.66
C GLU A 44 -19.88 0.03 0.18
N GLY A 45 -19.07 -0.98 -0.14
CA GLY A 45 -18.86 -1.49 -1.49
C GLY A 45 -17.39 -1.56 -1.92
N VAL A 46 -17.18 -1.71 -3.23
CA VAL A 46 -15.84 -1.87 -3.83
C VAL A 46 -15.13 -0.52 -3.92
N TYR A 47 -13.89 -0.48 -3.46
CA TYR A 47 -13.03 0.69 -3.55
C TYR A 47 -12.59 0.96 -4.98
N THR A 48 -12.60 2.25 -5.35
CA THR A 48 -12.01 2.70 -6.61
C THR A 48 -10.49 2.60 -6.56
N GLU A 49 -9.85 2.54 -7.73
CA GLU A 49 -8.38 2.52 -7.81
C GLU A 49 -7.74 3.76 -7.15
N ASP A 50 -8.33 4.94 -7.35
CA ASP A 50 -7.91 6.20 -6.73
C ASP A 50 -8.01 6.15 -5.20
N PHE A 51 -9.09 5.56 -4.68
CA PHE A 51 -9.26 5.39 -3.24
C PHE A 51 -8.22 4.42 -2.68
N ARG A 52 -7.99 3.28 -3.34
CA ARG A 52 -6.96 2.31 -2.90
C ARG A 52 -5.56 2.92 -2.89
N ALA A 53 -5.23 3.75 -3.88
CA ALA A 53 -3.98 4.49 -3.91
C ALA A 53 -3.87 5.52 -2.75
N SER A 54 -4.96 6.23 -2.47
CA SER A 54 -5.04 7.20 -1.38
C SER A 54 -4.95 6.53 -0.01
N LEU A 55 -5.61 5.39 0.17
CA LEU A 55 -5.55 4.56 1.38
C LEU A 55 -4.12 4.07 1.62
N LEU A 56 -3.45 3.54 0.60
CA LEU A 56 -2.05 3.12 0.70
C LEU A 56 -1.15 4.28 1.14
N ARG A 57 -1.34 5.47 0.56
CA ARG A 57 -0.60 6.67 0.96
C ARG A 57 -0.84 7.02 2.43
N GLY A 58 -2.09 7.00 2.89
CA GLY A 58 -2.43 7.23 4.29
C GLY A 58 -1.76 6.23 5.23
N LEU A 59 -1.73 4.94 4.88
CA LEU A 59 -1.05 3.91 5.66
C LEU A 59 0.48 4.14 5.72
N LEU A 60 1.09 4.63 4.64
CA LEU A 60 2.50 5.01 4.62
C LEU A 60 2.78 6.23 5.49
N ASP A 61 1.91 7.25 5.46
CA ASP A 61 2.05 8.44 6.31
C ASP A 61 1.97 8.08 7.79
N VAL A 62 1.06 7.19 8.19
CA VAL A 62 0.98 6.65 9.56
C VAL A 62 2.28 5.93 9.95
N LYS A 63 2.80 5.08 9.05
CA LYS A 63 4.06 4.35 9.28
C LYS A 63 5.25 5.29 9.44
N GLU A 64 5.27 6.40 8.70
CA GLU A 64 6.31 7.43 8.76
C GLU A 64 6.09 8.47 9.87
N LYS A 65 5.06 8.29 10.71
CA LYS A 65 4.65 9.23 11.77
C LYS A 65 4.31 10.64 11.24
N LYS A 66 3.86 10.73 9.99
CA LYS A 66 3.29 11.94 9.38
C LYS A 66 1.80 12.04 9.71
N THR A 67 1.49 12.09 11.00
CA THR A 67 0.12 12.15 11.50
C THR A 67 -0.20 13.53 12.06
N HIS A 68 -1.45 13.96 11.94
CA HIS A 68 -1.96 15.18 12.56
C HIS A 68 -2.67 14.85 13.88
N THR A 69 -2.61 15.75 14.85
CA THR A 69 -3.42 15.61 16.07
C THR A 69 -4.88 16.00 15.79
N VAL A 70 -5.79 15.57 16.66
CA VAL A 70 -7.22 15.91 16.53
C VAL A 70 -7.43 17.43 16.57
N GLU A 71 -6.68 18.14 17.41
CA GLU A 71 -6.73 19.60 17.54
C GLU A 71 -6.25 20.30 16.26
N GLU A 72 -5.18 19.80 15.64
CA GLU A 72 -4.66 20.34 14.38
C GLU A 72 -5.69 20.17 13.25
N VAL A 73 -6.28 18.98 13.15
CA VAL A 73 -7.31 18.68 12.14
C VAL A 73 -8.56 19.53 12.36
N LYS A 74 -9.04 19.65 13.60
CA LYS A 74 -10.17 20.52 13.96
C LYS A 74 -9.94 21.97 13.52
N LYS A 75 -8.75 22.51 13.81
CA LYS A 75 -8.36 23.87 13.40
C LYS A 75 -8.33 24.02 11.88
N GLN A 76 -7.83 23.03 11.15
CA GLN A 76 -7.80 23.04 9.68
C GLN A 76 -9.20 22.98 9.06
N LEU A 77 -10.12 22.22 9.67
CA LEU A 77 -11.50 22.05 9.21
C LEU A 77 -12.45 23.13 9.70
N GLY A 78 -12.00 24.05 10.57
CA GLY A 78 -12.85 25.11 11.15
C GLY A 78 -13.88 24.60 12.15
N ILE A 79 -13.65 23.42 12.74
CA ILE A 79 -14.54 22.79 13.73
C ILE A 79 -13.96 23.10 15.12
N GLN A 80 -14.72 23.79 15.98
CA GLN A 80 -14.34 24.02 17.39
C GLN A 80 -14.68 22.79 18.24
#